data_AF-A0A925QJZ7-F1
#
_entry.id   AF-A0A925QJZ7-F1
#
_cell.length_a   1.000
_cell.length_b   1.000
_cell.length_c   1.000
_cell.angle_alpha   90.00
_cell.angle_beta   90.00
_cell.angle_gamma   90.00
#
_symmetry.space_group_name_H-M   'P 1'
#
loop_
_entity.id
_entity.type
_entity.pdbx_description
1 polymer ?
#
loop_
_entity_poly.entity_id
_entity_poly.type
_entity_poly.pdbx_seq_one_letter_code
_entity_poly.pdbx_strand_id
1 'polypeptide(L)' 'QEKLMQNIGRIRNVAQGPDGYIYVAVEGGKLIKIIPISK' A
#
# COMPACT_ATOMS: atom_id res chain seq x y z
N GLN A 1 -6.01 15.40 -6.93
CA GLN A 1 -5.96 13.93 -6.74
C GLN A 1 -4.70 13.42 -7.42
N GLU A 2 -3.81 12.75 -6.68
CA GLU A 2 -2.60 12.15 -7.23
C GLU A 2 -2.73 10.63 -7.18
N LYS A 3 -2.33 9.94 -8.26
CA LYS A 3 -2.41 8.49 -8.35
C LYS A 3 -1.11 7.88 -7.83
N LEU A 4 -1.12 7.47 -6.56
CA LEU A 4 0.05 6.89 -5.89
C LEU A 4 0.44 5.51 -6.41
N MET A 5 -0.51 4.73 -6.95
CA MET A 5 -0.28 3.36 -7.40
C MET A 5 -1.02 3.08 -8.71
N GLN A 6 -0.33 2.49 -9.69
CA GLN A 6 -0.91 2.06 -10.96
C GLN A 6 -0.55 0.59 -11.21
N ASN A 7 -1.48 -0.17 -11.81
CA ASN A 7 -1.27 -1.57 -12.23
C ASN A 7 -0.89 -2.55 -11.10
N ILE A 8 -1.27 -2.27 -9.85
CA ILE A 8 -0.99 -3.14 -8.69
C ILE A 8 -2.05 -4.22 -8.44
N GLY A 9 -3.08 -4.29 -9.28
CA GLY A 9 -4.23 -5.18 -9.12
C GLY A 9 -5.27 -4.64 -8.14
N ARG A 10 -6.27 -5.49 -7.83
CA ARG A 10 -7.43 -5.12 -7.01
C ARG A 10 -7.07 -5.15 -5.52
N ILE A 11 -7.19 -3.98 -4.86
CA ILE A 11 -6.93 -3.82 -3.41
C ILE A 11 -7.95 -4.63 -2.61
N ARG A 12 -7.46 -5.42 -1.65
CA ARG A 12 -8.26 -6.24 -0.73
C ARG A 12 -8.40 -5.61 0.64
N ASN A 13 -7.33 -5.00 1.15
CA ASN A 13 -7.31 -4.38 2.46
C ASN A 13 -6.23 -3.29 2.53
N VAL A 14 -6.42 -2.33 3.42
CA VAL A 14 -5.47 -1.27 3.75
C VAL A 14 -5.45 -1.12 5.27
N ALA A 15 -4.27 -1.19 5.87
CA ALA A 15 -4.08 -1.01 7.31
C ALA A 15 -2.78 -0.27 7.62
N GLN A 16 -2.75 0.46 8.73
CA GLN A 16 -1.50 0.99 9.29
C GLN A 16 -0.88 -0.06 10.22
N GLY A 17 0.41 -0.33 10.02
CA GLY A 17 1.17 -1.20 10.91
C GLY A 17 1.52 -0.50 12.23
N PRO A 18 1.90 -1.26 13.28
CA PRO A 18 2.38 -0.69 14.53
C PRO A 18 3.68 0.12 14.38
N ASP A 19 4.38 -0.04 13.25
CA ASP A 19 5.54 0.75 12.85
C ASP A 19 5.17 2.07 12.14
N GLY A 20 3.88 2.38 12.04
CA GLY A 20 3.36 3.63 11.47
C GLY A 20 3.26 3.64 9.95
N TYR A 21 3.70 2.60 9.24
CA TYR A 21 3.63 2.54 7.78
C TYR A 21 2.28 2.00 7.28
N ILE A 22 1.92 2.32 6.03
CA ILE A 22 0.71 1.81 5.39
C ILE A 22 1.03 0.52 4.64
N TYR A 23 0.21 -0.50 4.88
CA TYR A 23 0.27 -1.80 4.24
C TYR A 23 -0.98 -2.03 3.40
N VAL A 24 -0.77 -2.48 2.17
CA VAL A 24 -1.85 -2.73 1.21
C VAL A 24 -1.80 -4.19 0.78
N ALA A 25 -2.85 -4.94 1.10
CA ALA A 25 -3.03 -6.29 0.60
C ALA A 25 -3.71 -6.22 -0.77
N VAL A 26 -3.12 -6.86 -1.78
CA VAL A 26 -3.70 -6.96 -3.13
C VAL A 26 -4.00 -8.42 -3.46
N GLU A 27 -4.73 -8.63 -4.54
CA GLU A 27 -5.01 -10.00 -5.01
C GLU A 27 -3.74 -10.81 -5.31
N GLY A 28 -3.87 -12.14 -5.23
CA GLY A 28 -2.73 -13.05 -5.35
C GLY A 28 -1.83 -13.10 -4.11
N GLY A 29 -2.28 -12.59 -2.96
CA GLY A 29 -1.59 -12.73 -1.68
C GLY A 29 -0.37 -11.82 -1.50
N LYS A 30 -0.21 -10.79 -2.34
CA LYS A 30 0.89 -9.83 -2.22
C LYS A 30 0.57 -8.75 -1.19
N LEU A 31 1.58 -8.36 -0.42
CA LEU A 31 1.52 -7.28 0.56
C LEU A 31 2.52 -6.18 0.17
N ILE A 32 2.04 -4.95 -0.02
CA ILE A 32 2.84 -3.80 -0.40
C ILE A 32 2.99 -2.88 0.81
N LYS A 33 4.22 -2.51 1.16
CA LYS A 33 4.53 -1.49 2.18
C LYS A 33 4.78 -0.14 1.51
N ILE A 34 4.07 0.89 1.92
CA ILE A 34 4.28 2.27 1.44
C ILE A 34 5.29 2.93 2.37
N ILE A 35 6.45 3.31 1.83
CA ILE A 35 7.50 4.04 2.55
C ILE A 35 7.42 5.51 2.14
N PRO A 36 7.11 6.44 3.07
CA PRO A 36 7.19 7.87 2.78
C PRO A 36 8.62 8.26 2.47
N ILE A 37 8.81 8.99 1.37
CA ILE A 37 10.04 9.71 1.12
C ILE A 37 9.85 11.14 1.63
N SER A 38 10.78 11.65 2.43
CA SER A 38 10.80 13.07 2.77
C SER A 38 11.09 13.88 1.52
N LYS A 39 10.46 15.06 1.41
CA LYS A 39 10.79 16.03 0.36
C LYS A 39 12.19 16.62 0.56
#